data_AF-A0A8C6XPF6-F1
#
_entry.id   AF-A0A8C6XPF6-F1
#
_cell.length_a   1.000
_cell.length_b   1.000
_cell.length_c   1.000
_cell.angle_alpha   90.00
_cell.angle_beta   90.00
_cell.angle_gamma   90.00
#
_symmetry.space_group_name_H-M   'P 1'
#
loop_
_entity.id
_entity.type
_entity.pdbx_description
1 polymer ?
#
loop_
_entity_poly.entity_id
_entity_poly.type
_entity_poly.pdbx_seq_one_letter_code
_entity_poly.pdbx_strand_id
1 'polypeptide(L)'
;MASLLDDTLFETRGQAPSPSKDFYQIIVTRKEVIFRWWKISLRSEYREARPGERKESHEDFLDDPSLQIQIAIVFGASTLEHIFNLCRGNFDFLVRLPDTLLLYIMSYLDLEDIARLSQVSHRFETLCNSDKLWEVIVQDLLGTITPEMKSLAQEIGWKQFFFTNKLQLQLQLRRRKKKSAGSSGSLSE
;
A
#
# COMPACT_ATOMS: atom_id res chain seq x y z
N MET A 1 8.19 -5.06 -17.81
CA MET A 1 7.60 -5.36 -16.48
C MET A 1 8.46 -6.30 -15.63
N ALA A 2 9.25 -7.22 -16.21
CA ALA A 2 10.13 -8.14 -15.45
C ALA A 2 11.24 -7.45 -14.60
N SER A 3 11.54 -6.17 -14.84
CA SER A 3 12.50 -5.38 -14.07
C SER A 3 11.98 -4.88 -12.72
N LEU A 4 10.65 -4.96 -12.48
CA LEU A 4 9.99 -4.47 -11.25
C LEU A 4 9.85 -5.54 -10.17
N LEU A 5 10.07 -6.80 -10.53
CA LEU A 5 10.00 -7.90 -9.57
C LEU A 5 11.34 -7.98 -8.85
N ASP A 6 11.35 -8.31 -7.57
CA ASP A 6 12.58 -8.76 -6.92
C ASP A 6 12.79 -10.25 -7.21
N ASP A 7 13.94 -10.80 -6.81
CA ASP A 7 14.15 -12.25 -6.92
C ASP A 7 13.23 -13.01 -5.95
N THR A 8 13.10 -12.48 -4.73
CA THR A 8 12.12 -12.91 -3.73
C THR A 8 10.81 -12.12 -3.93
N LEU A 9 9.75 -12.82 -4.30
CA LEU A 9 8.44 -12.22 -4.49
C LEU A 9 7.65 -12.12 -3.19
N PHE A 10 7.77 -13.12 -2.32
CA PHE A 10 7.06 -13.17 -1.06
C PHE A 10 7.86 -13.99 -0.04
N GLU A 11 7.85 -13.55 1.21
CA GLU A 11 8.42 -14.29 2.33
C GLU A 11 7.52 -14.12 3.55
N THR A 12 7.22 -15.22 4.23
CA THR A 12 6.63 -15.16 5.56
C THR A 12 7.14 -16.29 6.45
N ARG A 13 7.01 -16.09 7.76
CA ARG A 13 7.49 -16.98 8.82
C ARG A 13 6.36 -17.21 9.81
N GLY A 14 6.27 -18.44 10.32
CA GLY A 14 5.14 -18.87 11.11
C GLY A 14 5.48 -20.04 12.00
N GLN A 15 4.71 -20.22 13.06
CA GLN A 15 4.81 -21.38 13.93
C GLN A 15 3.61 -22.28 13.67
N ALA A 16 3.84 -23.59 13.53
CA ALA A 16 2.74 -24.53 13.39
C ALA A 16 1.85 -24.52 14.64
N PRO A 17 0.54 -24.77 14.46
CA PRO A 17 -0.36 -24.93 15.59
C PRO A 17 0.07 -26.09 16.49
N SER A 18 -0.43 -26.08 17.73
CA SER A 18 -0.27 -27.22 18.64
C SER A 18 -0.80 -28.50 17.97
N PRO A 19 -0.11 -29.65 18.11
CA PRO A 19 0.94 -29.92 19.11
C PRO A 19 2.38 -29.73 18.62
N SER A 20 2.62 -29.56 17.32
CA SER A 20 3.99 -29.52 16.76
C SER A 20 4.77 -28.32 17.26
N LYS A 21 4.23 -27.10 17.13
CA LYS A 21 4.93 -25.84 17.46
C LYS A 21 6.28 -25.67 16.76
N ASP A 22 6.54 -26.44 15.70
CA ASP A 22 7.73 -26.29 14.87
C ASP A 22 7.66 -24.95 14.12
N PHE A 23 8.83 -24.41 13.80
CA PHE A 23 8.94 -23.13 13.11
C PHE A 23 9.09 -23.35 11.60
N TYR A 24 8.41 -22.53 10.80
CA TYR A 24 8.38 -22.64 9.35
C TYR A 24 8.65 -21.30 8.69
N GLN A 25 9.23 -21.36 7.50
CA GLN A 25 9.43 -20.22 6.62
C GLN A 25 9.03 -20.64 5.20
N ILE A 26 8.27 -19.79 4.54
CA ILE A 26 7.91 -19.95 3.13
C ILE A 26 8.48 -18.77 2.36
N ILE A 27 9.17 -19.06 1.26
CA ILE A 27 9.77 -18.08 0.36
C ILE A 27 9.30 -18.42 -1.05
N VAL A 28 8.68 -17.48 -1.73
CA VAL A 28 8.33 -17.59 -3.14
C VAL A 28 9.28 -16.72 -3.93
N THR A 29 10.07 -17.35 -4.78
CA THR A 29 10.94 -16.66 -5.73
C THR A 29 10.26 -16.57 -7.09
N ARG A 30 10.93 -15.95 -8.07
CA ARG A 30 10.46 -15.90 -9.46
C ARG A 30 10.30 -17.26 -10.13
N LYS A 31 10.94 -18.32 -9.62
CA LYS A 31 11.00 -19.64 -10.28
C LYS A 31 10.52 -20.79 -9.40
N GLU A 32 10.72 -20.66 -8.10
CA GLU A 32 10.51 -21.75 -7.15
C GLU A 32 9.83 -21.27 -5.86
N VAL A 33 9.13 -22.21 -5.23
CA VAL A 33 8.60 -22.13 -3.87
C VAL A 33 9.53 -22.90 -2.95
N ILE A 34 10.02 -22.24 -1.91
CA ILE A 34 10.95 -22.80 -0.92
C ILE A 34 10.23 -22.86 0.43
N PHE A 35 10.03 -24.07 0.94
CA PHE A 35 9.45 -24.33 2.24
C PHE A 35 10.50 -24.89 3.19
N ARG A 36 10.78 -24.15 4.27
CA ARG A 36 11.77 -24.51 5.28
C ARG A 36 11.10 -24.75 6.63
N TRP A 37 11.67 -25.65 7.40
CA TRP A 37 11.19 -25.94 8.75
C TRP A 37 12.32 -26.22 9.73
N TRP A 38 12.08 -25.86 10.98
CA TRP A 38 12.95 -26.08 12.12
C TRP A 38 12.15 -26.83 13.17
N LYS A 39 12.64 -28.01 13.55
CA LYS A 39 12.01 -28.81 14.58
C LYS A 39 12.29 -28.21 15.95
N ILE A 40 11.25 -27.85 16.69
CA ILE A 40 11.35 -27.25 18.03
C ILE A 40 10.87 -28.29 19.04
N SER A 41 11.80 -29.00 19.66
CA SER A 41 11.49 -30.05 20.64
C SER A 41 12.43 -30.03 21.83
N LEU A 42 11.88 -30.31 23.02
CA LEU A 42 12.64 -30.51 24.25
C LEU A 42 13.24 -31.93 24.36
N ARG A 43 12.84 -32.85 23.47
CA ARG A 43 13.31 -34.24 23.49
C ARG A 43 14.75 -34.30 23.00
N SER A 44 15.59 -35.06 23.71
CA SER A 44 17.02 -35.20 23.41
C SER A 44 17.29 -35.71 21.99
N GLU A 45 16.41 -36.59 21.48
CA GLU A 45 16.46 -37.16 20.13
C GLU A 45 16.47 -36.10 19.01
N TYR A 46 15.90 -34.92 19.26
CA TYR A 46 15.81 -33.84 18.28
C TYR A 46 16.72 -32.66 18.60
N ARG A 47 17.61 -32.79 19.59
CA ARG A 47 18.52 -31.71 20.00
C ARG A 47 19.52 -31.32 18.92
N GLU A 48 19.86 -32.26 18.02
CA GLU A 48 20.74 -32.04 16.86
C GLU A 48 19.98 -32.03 15.53
N ALA A 49 18.63 -31.95 15.57
CA ALA A 49 17.83 -31.92 14.36
C ALA A 49 18.17 -30.68 13.53
N ARG A 50 18.65 -30.91 12.31
CA ARG A 50 18.97 -29.83 11.37
C ARG A 50 17.68 -29.31 10.72
N PRO A 51 17.67 -28.04 10.28
CA PRO A 51 16.56 -27.50 9.51
C PRO A 51 16.37 -28.29 8.23
N GLY A 52 15.11 -28.52 7.85
CA GLY A 52 14.76 -29.10 6.57
C GLY A 52 14.38 -28.03 5.56
N GLU A 53 14.58 -28.36 4.28
CA GLU A 53 14.21 -27.51 3.16
C GLU A 53 13.60 -28.38 2.05
N ARG A 54 12.50 -27.90 1.47
CA ARG A 54 11.90 -28.42 0.25
C ARG A 54 11.79 -27.27 -0.75
N LYS A 55 12.24 -27.51 -1.98
CA LYS A 55 12.16 -26.55 -3.07
C LYS A 55 11.40 -27.19 -4.22
N GLU A 56 10.46 -26.46 -4.77
CA GLU A 56 9.63 -26.91 -5.88
C GLU A 56 9.52 -25.81 -6.93
N SER A 57 9.48 -26.19 -8.20
CA SER A 57 9.10 -25.23 -9.23
C SER A 57 7.65 -24.76 -9.00
N HIS A 58 7.26 -23.65 -9.64
CA HIS A 58 5.85 -23.20 -9.56
C HIS A 58 4.88 -24.25 -10.09
N GLU A 59 5.24 -25.01 -11.12
CA GLU A 59 4.41 -26.08 -11.69
C GLU A 59 4.29 -27.26 -10.72
N ASP A 60 5.41 -27.74 -10.18
CA ASP A 60 5.42 -28.86 -9.22
C ASP A 60 4.61 -28.51 -7.95
N PHE A 61 4.73 -27.26 -7.47
CA PHE A 61 3.98 -26.79 -6.31
C PHE A 61 2.46 -26.80 -6.56
N LEU A 62 2.02 -26.43 -7.76
CA LEU A 62 0.59 -26.42 -8.12
C LEU A 62 0.01 -27.84 -8.12
N ASP A 63 0.84 -28.84 -8.37
CA ASP A 63 0.45 -30.26 -8.41
C ASP A 63 0.71 -31.01 -7.08
N ASP A 64 1.33 -30.39 -6.06
CA ASP A 64 1.52 -31.01 -4.74
C ASP A 64 0.48 -30.59 -3.69
N PRO A 65 -0.62 -31.36 -3.52
CA PRO A 65 -1.62 -31.06 -2.49
C PRO A 65 -1.06 -31.18 -1.07
N SER A 66 0.00 -31.98 -0.84
CA SER A 66 0.56 -32.21 0.49
C SER A 66 1.24 -30.96 1.02
N LEU A 67 2.06 -30.30 0.18
CA LEU A 67 2.71 -29.05 0.54
C LEU A 67 1.70 -27.90 0.68
N GLN A 68 0.71 -27.84 -0.21
CA GLN A 68 -0.37 -26.85 -0.14
C GLN A 68 -1.14 -26.94 1.20
N ILE A 69 -1.50 -28.15 1.62
CA ILE A 69 -2.19 -28.38 2.90
C ILE A 69 -1.31 -27.93 4.08
N GLN A 70 -0.01 -28.25 4.08
CA GLN A 70 0.90 -27.82 5.14
C GLN A 70 0.99 -26.29 5.23
N ILE A 71 1.11 -25.60 4.09
CA ILE A 71 1.14 -24.14 4.03
C ILE A 71 -0.18 -23.56 4.56
N ALA A 72 -1.33 -24.10 4.17
CA ALA A 72 -2.63 -23.65 4.68
C ALA A 72 -2.76 -23.83 6.20
N ILE A 73 -2.28 -24.95 6.75
CA ILE A 73 -2.33 -25.22 8.19
C ILE A 73 -1.46 -24.22 8.97
N VAL A 74 -0.26 -23.91 8.47
CA VAL A 74 0.71 -23.07 9.19
C VAL A 74 0.47 -21.57 8.98
N PHE A 75 0.15 -21.16 7.76
CA PHE A 75 0.09 -19.75 7.35
C PHE A 75 -1.33 -19.27 6.98
N GLY A 76 -2.32 -20.16 6.94
CA GLY A 76 -3.69 -19.85 6.60
C GLY A 76 -4.00 -19.89 5.10
N ALA A 77 -5.30 -19.97 4.78
CA ALA A 77 -5.79 -20.09 3.42
C ALA A 77 -5.50 -18.84 2.55
N SER A 78 -5.54 -17.64 3.13
CA SER A 78 -5.25 -16.40 2.40
C SER A 78 -3.80 -16.34 1.91
N THR A 79 -2.85 -16.81 2.73
CA THR A 79 -1.44 -16.91 2.34
C THR A 79 -1.26 -17.92 1.22
N LEU A 80 -1.92 -19.08 1.31
CA LEU A 80 -1.87 -20.09 0.26
C LEU A 80 -2.43 -19.55 -1.07
N GLU A 81 -3.58 -18.87 -1.03
CA GLU A 81 -4.18 -18.24 -2.20
C GLU A 81 -3.26 -17.18 -2.83
N HIS A 82 -2.60 -16.39 -2.00
CA HIS A 82 -1.60 -15.44 -2.47
C HIS A 82 -0.43 -16.14 -3.19
N ILE A 83 0.10 -17.21 -2.60
CA ILE A 83 1.18 -18.01 -3.21
C ILE A 83 0.74 -18.63 -4.54
N PHE A 84 -0.50 -19.14 -4.63
CA PHE A 84 -1.05 -19.64 -5.90
C PHE A 84 -1.10 -18.57 -6.99
N ASN A 85 -1.54 -17.37 -6.64
CA ASN A 85 -1.55 -16.26 -7.58
C ASN A 85 -0.14 -15.94 -8.08
N LEU A 86 0.85 -15.93 -7.19
CA LEU A 86 2.25 -15.72 -7.59
C LEU A 86 2.75 -16.82 -8.53
N CYS A 87 2.47 -18.10 -8.23
CA CYS A 87 2.89 -19.23 -9.07
C CYS A 87 2.20 -19.25 -10.44
N ARG A 88 0.99 -18.69 -10.54
CA ARG A 88 0.25 -18.52 -11.80
C ARG A 88 0.67 -17.28 -12.60
N GLY A 89 1.62 -16.49 -12.10
CA GLY A 89 2.06 -15.25 -12.74
C GLY A 89 1.17 -14.03 -12.46
N ASN A 90 0.22 -14.14 -11.53
CA ASN A 90 -0.62 -13.03 -11.09
C ASN A 90 0.11 -12.23 -10.00
N PHE A 91 0.91 -11.26 -10.41
CA PHE A 91 1.67 -10.40 -9.51
C PHE A 91 0.94 -9.10 -9.20
N ASP A 92 1.02 -8.67 -7.94
CA ASP A 92 0.62 -7.32 -7.56
C ASP A 92 1.74 -6.33 -7.93
N PHE A 93 1.61 -5.72 -9.12
CA PHE A 93 2.57 -4.75 -9.63
C PHE A 93 2.44 -3.39 -8.95
N LEU A 94 1.25 -3.03 -8.47
CA LEU A 94 0.99 -1.71 -7.93
C LEU A 94 1.85 -1.46 -6.68
N VAL A 95 1.93 -2.46 -5.80
CA VAL A 95 2.77 -2.41 -4.60
C VAL A 95 4.28 -2.46 -4.93
N ARG A 96 4.67 -2.80 -6.17
CA ARG A 96 6.09 -2.90 -6.59
C ARG A 96 6.57 -1.72 -7.42
N LEU A 97 5.66 -0.84 -7.85
CA LEU A 97 6.04 0.34 -8.63
C LEU A 97 6.88 1.31 -7.78
N PRO A 98 7.88 1.98 -8.36
CA PRO A 98 8.57 3.10 -7.73
C PRO A 98 7.59 4.21 -7.32
N ASP A 99 7.91 4.90 -6.22
CA ASP A 99 7.08 5.98 -5.68
C ASP A 99 6.84 7.09 -6.72
N THR A 100 7.80 7.38 -7.59
CA THR A 100 7.65 8.38 -8.66
C THR A 100 6.54 8.03 -9.65
N LEU A 101 6.44 6.77 -10.05
CA LEU A 101 5.38 6.30 -10.95
C LEU A 101 4.03 6.24 -10.23
N LEU A 102 4.03 5.84 -8.95
CA LEU A 102 2.82 5.85 -8.13
C LEU A 102 2.26 7.26 -7.97
N LEU A 103 3.11 8.24 -7.66
CA LEU A 103 2.71 9.65 -7.56
C LEU A 103 2.15 10.17 -8.89
N TYR A 104 2.74 9.77 -10.03
CA TYR A 104 2.23 10.10 -11.35
C TYR A 104 0.87 9.47 -11.64
N ILE A 105 0.63 8.22 -11.23
CA ILE A 105 -0.69 7.59 -11.37
C ILE A 105 -1.70 8.32 -10.46
N MET A 106 -1.31 8.65 -9.24
CA MET A 106 -2.16 9.34 -8.27
C MET A 106 -2.55 10.75 -8.69
N SER A 107 -1.75 11.46 -9.48
CA SER A 107 -2.11 12.81 -9.94
C SER A 107 -3.32 12.82 -10.87
N TYR A 108 -3.71 11.67 -11.43
CA TYR A 108 -4.93 11.53 -12.24
C TYR A 108 -6.18 11.17 -11.42
N LEU A 109 -6.04 10.96 -10.11
CA LEU A 109 -7.15 10.59 -9.24
C LEU A 109 -7.85 11.82 -8.66
N ASP A 110 -9.16 11.71 -8.50
CA ASP A 110 -9.95 12.72 -7.79
C ASP A 110 -9.60 12.72 -6.29
N LEU A 111 -9.84 13.86 -5.63
CA LEU A 111 -9.55 14.04 -4.20
C LEU A 111 -10.23 12.99 -3.31
N GLU A 112 -11.42 12.52 -3.68
CA GLU A 112 -12.12 11.46 -2.96
C GLU A 112 -11.39 10.12 -3.07
N ASP A 113 -10.92 9.78 -4.26
CA ASP A 113 -10.20 8.54 -4.50
C ASP A 113 -8.82 8.57 -3.86
N ILE A 114 -8.14 9.72 -3.83
CA ILE A 114 -6.89 9.91 -3.07
C ILE A 114 -7.13 9.65 -1.57
N ALA A 115 -8.24 10.15 -1.01
CA ALA A 115 -8.60 9.95 0.39
C ALA A 115 -9.00 8.50 0.71
N ARG A 116 -9.58 7.77 -0.24
CA ARG A 116 -9.84 6.32 -0.10
C ARG A 116 -8.54 5.54 -0.21
N LEU A 117 -7.68 5.87 -1.18
CA LEU A 117 -6.40 5.20 -1.41
C LEU A 117 -5.47 5.33 -0.21
N SER A 118 -5.47 6.48 0.48
CA SER A 118 -4.67 6.66 1.70
C SER A 118 -5.04 5.72 2.84
N GLN A 119 -6.22 5.08 2.78
CA GLN A 119 -6.68 4.13 3.82
C GLN A 119 -6.31 2.68 3.49
N VAL A 120 -5.73 2.41 2.31
CA VAL A 120 -5.40 1.04 1.87
C VAL A 120 -4.13 0.51 2.53
N SER A 121 -3.10 1.35 2.69
CA SER A 121 -1.85 0.96 3.35
C SER A 121 -1.08 2.17 3.86
N HIS A 122 -0.16 1.97 4.81
CA HIS A 122 0.73 3.03 5.31
C HIS A 122 1.60 3.67 4.21
N ARG A 123 1.99 2.89 3.19
CA ARG A 123 2.76 3.44 2.07
C ARG A 123 1.91 4.40 1.25
N PHE A 124 0.68 4.00 0.93
CA PHE A 124 -0.27 4.87 0.23
C PHE A 124 -0.68 6.07 1.07
N GLU A 125 -0.88 5.90 2.37
CA GLU A 125 -1.09 7.01 3.30
C GLU A 125 0.03 8.05 3.21
N THR A 126 1.29 7.60 3.22
CA THR A 126 2.46 8.48 3.10
C THR A 126 2.51 9.18 1.75
N LEU A 127 2.29 8.45 0.65
CA LEU A 127 2.32 9.01 -0.71
C LEU A 127 1.19 10.01 -0.95
N CYS A 128 -0.04 9.68 -0.55
CA CYS A 128 -1.22 10.55 -0.67
C CYS A 128 -1.11 11.82 0.18
N ASN A 129 -0.26 11.82 1.22
CA ASN A 129 0.01 12.99 2.06
C ASN A 129 1.29 13.74 1.67
N SER A 130 1.99 13.31 0.61
CA SER A 130 3.26 13.90 0.21
C SER A 130 3.09 15.27 -0.44
N ASP A 131 3.99 16.20 -0.12
CA ASP A 131 4.00 17.54 -0.71
C ASP A 131 4.14 17.53 -2.23
N LYS A 132 4.87 16.55 -2.78
CA LYS A 132 5.03 16.38 -4.23
C LYS A 132 3.69 16.15 -4.94
N LEU A 133 2.83 15.31 -4.36
CA LEU A 133 1.51 15.03 -4.93
C LEU A 133 0.62 16.27 -4.84
N TRP A 134 0.60 16.92 -3.68
CA TRP A 134 -0.24 18.09 -3.45
C TRP A 134 0.21 19.32 -4.25
N GLU A 135 1.50 19.49 -4.53
CA GLU A 135 2.00 20.53 -5.45
C GLU A 135 1.37 20.36 -6.84
N VAL A 136 1.38 19.13 -7.38
CA VAL A 136 0.79 18.81 -8.69
C VAL A 136 -0.72 19.06 -8.70
N ILE A 137 -1.43 18.58 -7.67
CA ILE A 137 -2.89 18.77 -7.56
C ILE A 137 -3.24 20.27 -7.50
N VAL A 138 -2.51 21.05 -6.71
CA VAL A 138 -2.72 22.49 -6.58
C VAL A 138 -2.41 23.19 -7.90
N GLN A 139 -1.36 22.78 -8.60
CA GLN A 139 -0.99 23.32 -9.91
C GLN A 139 -2.07 23.06 -10.96
N ASP A 140 -2.60 21.83 -11.05
CA ASP A 140 -3.66 21.49 -12.00
C ASP A 140 -4.96 22.26 -11.72
N LEU A 141 -5.28 22.51 -10.45
CA LEU A 141 -6.52 23.20 -10.06
C LEU A 141 -6.45 24.73 -10.19
N LEU A 142 -5.31 25.35 -9.87
CA LEU A 142 -5.13 26.81 -9.88
C LEU A 142 -4.46 27.33 -11.15
N GLY A 143 -3.82 26.46 -11.93
CA GLY A 143 -3.11 26.78 -13.16
C GLY A 143 -1.77 27.50 -12.91
N THR A 144 -1.81 28.73 -12.41
CA THR A 144 -0.61 29.55 -12.17
C THR A 144 -0.32 29.69 -10.68
N ILE A 145 0.81 29.15 -10.23
CA ILE A 145 1.31 29.28 -8.86
C ILE A 145 2.22 30.51 -8.80
N THR A 146 1.86 31.52 -8.02
CA THR A 146 2.72 32.69 -7.78
C THR A 146 3.89 32.33 -6.86
N PRO A 147 5.03 33.03 -6.92
CA PRO A 147 6.17 32.76 -6.04
C PRO A 147 5.82 32.91 -4.55
N GLU A 148 4.91 33.81 -4.20
CA GLU A 148 4.39 33.97 -2.82
C GLU A 148 3.55 32.76 -2.36
N MET A 149 2.72 32.20 -3.26
CA MET A 149 1.97 30.97 -2.96
C MET A 149 2.93 29.80 -2.76
N LYS A 150 3.99 29.73 -3.56
CA LYS A 150 5.03 28.69 -3.45
C LYS A 150 5.83 28.82 -2.15
N SER A 151 6.23 30.03 -1.76
CA SER A 151 6.95 30.25 -0.50
C SER A 151 6.08 29.89 0.70
N LEU A 152 4.81 30.30 0.70
CA LEU A 152 3.88 29.94 1.77
C LEU A 152 3.67 28.43 1.83
N ALA A 153 3.43 27.77 0.68
CA ALA A 153 3.25 26.32 0.64
C ALA A 153 4.48 25.54 1.11
N GLN A 154 5.70 26.05 0.90
CA GLN A 154 6.92 25.44 1.45
C GLN A 154 7.02 25.57 2.97
N GLU A 155 6.44 26.61 3.57
CA GLU A 155 6.46 26.81 5.02
C GLU A 155 5.41 25.94 5.75
N ILE A 156 4.19 25.81 5.20
CA ILE A 156 3.07 25.11 5.85
C ILE A 156 2.74 23.72 5.27
N GLY A 157 3.30 23.39 4.11
CA GLY A 157 2.99 22.19 3.32
C GLY A 157 1.86 22.42 2.31
N TRP A 158 1.95 21.77 1.15
CA TRP A 158 1.02 21.96 0.02
C TRP A 158 -0.39 21.50 0.35
N LYS A 159 -0.53 20.41 1.11
CA LYS A 159 -1.84 19.93 1.57
C LYS A 159 -2.53 20.96 2.45
N GLN A 160 -1.82 21.51 3.43
CA GLN A 160 -2.39 22.53 4.32
C GLN A 160 -2.70 23.82 3.57
N PHE A 161 -1.81 24.23 2.65
CA PHE A 161 -2.05 25.36 1.76
C PHE A 161 -3.33 25.19 0.94
N PHE A 162 -3.57 24.02 0.36
CA PHE A 162 -4.80 23.73 -0.38
C PHE A 162 -6.06 23.90 0.48
N PHE A 163 -6.09 23.29 1.67
CA PHE A 163 -7.25 23.37 2.55
C PHE A 163 -7.46 24.78 3.11
N THR A 164 -6.39 25.48 3.49
CA THR A 164 -6.48 26.88 3.98
C THR A 164 -6.98 27.81 2.90
N ASN A 165 -6.50 27.68 1.65
CA ASN A 165 -6.97 28.51 0.53
C ASN A 165 -8.43 28.20 0.17
N LYS A 166 -8.83 26.92 0.13
CA LYS A 166 -10.24 26.52 -0.09
C LYS A 166 -11.17 27.03 1.02
N LEU A 167 -10.73 26.98 2.28
CA LEU A 167 -11.46 27.54 3.42
C LEU A 167 -11.53 29.07 3.36
N GLN A 168 -10.44 29.73 2.98
CA GLN A 168 -10.42 31.19 2.77
C GLN A 168 -11.37 31.60 1.64
N LEU A 169 -11.38 30.89 0.52
CA LEU A 169 -12.33 31.09 -0.58
C LEU A 169 -13.78 30.89 -0.11
N GLN A 170 -14.06 29.82 0.65
CA GLN A 170 -15.40 29.60 1.22
C GLN A 170 -15.82 30.71 2.21
N LEU A 171 -14.91 31.19 3.05
CA LEU A 171 -15.17 32.30 3.97
C LEU A 171 -15.47 33.60 3.21
N GLN A 172 -14.72 33.89 2.13
CA GLN A 172 -14.97 35.05 1.29
C GLN A 172 -16.32 34.95 0.57
N LEU A 173 -16.68 33.78 0.04
CA LEU A 173 -17.99 33.54 -0.58
C LEU A 173 -19.14 33.70 0.42
N ARG A 174 -18.98 33.23 1.67
CA ARG A 174 -19.97 33.43 2.75
C ARG A 174 -20.12 34.91 3.12
N ARG A 175 -19.01 35.67 3.22
CA ARG A 175 -19.04 37.12 3.46
C ARG A 175 -19.75 37.87 2.33
N ARG A 176 -19.55 37.47 1.06
CA ARG A 176 -20.25 38.03 -0.09
C ARG A 176 -21.75 37.72 -0.08
N LYS A 177 -22.17 36.48 0.21
CA LYS A 177 -23.60 36.13 0.36
C LYS A 177 -24.28 36.91 1.49
N LYS A 178 -23.58 37.14 2.62
CA LYS A 178 -24.10 38.00 3.70
C LYS A 178 -24.19 39.48 3.29
N LYS A 179 -23.23 39.99 2.51
CA LYS A 179 -23.29 41.36 1.96
C LYS A 179 -24.42 41.53 0.93
N SER A 180 -24.65 40.55 0.05
CA SER A 180 -25.73 40.64 -0.94
C SER A 180 -27.12 40.49 -0.32
N ALA A 181 -27.28 39.66 0.72
CA ALA A 181 -28.53 39.55 1.48
C ALA A 181 -28.82 40.79 2.34
N GLY A 182 -27.78 41.51 2.77
CA GLY A 182 -27.92 42.77 3.53
C GLY A 182 -28.29 43.98 2.66
N SER A 183 -27.98 43.99 1.36
CA SER A 183 -28.33 45.10 0.47
C SER A 183 -29.72 44.97 -0.18
N SER A 184 -30.34 43.78 -0.15
CA SER A 184 -31.69 43.55 -0.68
C SER A 184 -32.81 43.85 0.32
N GLY A 185 -32.48 44.16 1.59
CA GLY A 185 -33.46 44.47 2.65
C GLY A 185 -33.65 45.95 2.96
N SER A 186 -33.02 46.85 2.20
CA SER A 186 -33.05 48.31 2.45
C SER A 186 -33.72 49.13 1.34
N LEU A 187 -34.50 48.49 0.46
CA LEU A 187 -35.24 49.14 -0.64
C LEU A 187 -36.69 48.62 -0.65
N SER A 188 -37.43 48.96 0.40
CA SER A 188 -38.89 48.93 0.43
C SER A 188 -39.34 49.74 1.65
N GLU A 189 -39.33 51.06 1.48
CA GLU A 189 -40.29 51.96 2.14
C GLU A 189 -41.57 51.99 1.31
#